data_AF-A0A7Z9PT94-F1
#
_entry.id   AF-A0A7Z9PT94-F1
#
_cell.length_a   1.000
_cell.length_b   1.000
_cell.length_c   1.000
_cell.angle_alpha   90.00
_cell.angle_beta   90.00
_cell.angle_gamma   90.00
#
_symmetry.space_group_name_H-M   'P 1'
#
loop_
_entity.id
_entity.type
_entity.pdbx_description
1 polymer ?
#
loop_
_entity_poly.entity_id
_entity_poly.type
_entity_poly.pdbx_seq_one_letter_code
_entity_poly.pdbx_strand_id
1 'polypeptide(L)'
;MTKDQPFRIVTYFPETTASWVVSDDEFSFTSPGPSLTGPNFFVAEEQLSMAGWSLQDLTGFFANQSIQRPSTYIASGLINTGTIPPTGATGGISASDVVIISDVPLTIDTSIQSAGFMAHDSDYMSIKFAQGVLVTQNLNAPIQMTVTDSWSYGSGEPTASEMLFCYRIFHIQKTDKLEGDSITFPEVRYVALGIAAEEPDYVYINRLRRSYELKQL
;
A
#
# COMPACT_ATOMS: atom_id res chain seq x y z
N MET A 1 -9.03 28.84 -24.63
CA MET A 1 -7.74 28.20 -24.97
C MET A 1 -7.56 27.16 -23.88
N THR A 2 -7.82 25.88 -24.18
CA THR A 2 -7.85 24.81 -23.16
C THR A 2 -6.47 24.67 -22.53
N LYS A 3 -6.43 24.76 -21.20
CA LYS A 3 -5.19 24.80 -20.40
C LYS A 3 -4.78 23.38 -20.00
N ASP A 4 -4.43 22.56 -20.99
CA ASP A 4 -4.02 21.19 -20.75
C ASP A 4 -2.56 21.18 -20.29
N GLN A 5 -2.31 20.67 -19.09
CA GLN A 5 -0.99 20.62 -18.47
C GLN A 5 -0.59 19.17 -18.20
N PRO A 6 0.40 18.60 -18.90
CA PRO A 6 0.88 17.27 -18.59
C PRO A 6 1.56 17.27 -17.20
N PHE A 7 1.35 16.19 -16.44
CA PHE A 7 2.00 16.01 -15.15
C PHE A 7 2.61 14.62 -14.99
N ARG A 8 3.58 14.56 -14.07
CA ARG A 8 4.18 13.32 -13.59
C ARG A 8 4.30 13.39 -12.08
N ILE A 9 3.70 12.43 -11.40
CA ILE A 9 3.80 12.24 -9.95
C ILE A 9 4.71 11.04 -9.70
N VAL A 10 5.64 11.20 -8.76
CA VAL A 10 6.50 10.11 -8.28
C VAL A 10 6.58 10.19 -6.77
N THR A 11 6.28 9.11 -6.08
CA THR A 11 6.53 8.97 -4.64
C THR A 11 7.20 7.64 -4.31
N TYR A 12 7.84 7.59 -3.14
CA TYR A 12 8.73 6.50 -2.75
C TYR A 12 8.43 6.03 -1.35
N PHE A 13 8.18 4.74 -1.20
CA PHE A 13 8.20 4.08 0.09
C PHE A 13 9.55 3.40 0.29
N PRO A 14 10.27 3.68 1.40
CA PRO A 14 11.56 3.07 1.65
C PRO A 14 11.44 1.55 1.85
N GLU A 15 12.57 0.87 1.72
CA GLU A 15 12.69 -0.51 2.17
C GLU A 15 12.33 -0.59 3.66
N THR A 16 11.51 -1.59 4.01
CA THR A 16 11.05 -1.77 5.38
C THR A 16 11.40 -3.19 5.81
N THR A 17 12.25 -3.31 6.81
CA THR A 17 12.51 -4.59 7.47
C THR A 17 11.74 -4.65 8.76
N ALA A 18 11.09 -5.78 8.99
CA ALA A 18 10.34 -5.97 10.20
C ALA A 18 10.62 -7.35 10.80
N SER A 19 10.79 -7.38 12.11
CA SER A 19 11.41 -8.49 12.84
C SER A 19 10.64 -8.89 14.08
N TRP A 20 10.72 -10.18 14.40
CA TRP A 20 10.16 -10.74 15.61
C TRP A 20 11.19 -10.64 16.73
N VAL A 21 10.77 -10.07 17.86
CA VAL A 21 11.59 -9.92 19.06
C VAL A 21 10.88 -10.59 20.24
N VAL A 22 11.64 -11.13 21.17
CA VAL A 22 11.12 -11.64 22.45
C VAL A 22 11.18 -10.50 23.47
N SER A 23 10.05 -10.16 24.06
CA SER A 23 9.92 -9.15 25.11
C SER A 23 9.05 -9.73 26.23
N ASP A 24 9.56 -9.75 27.46
CA ASP A 24 8.82 -10.20 28.66
C ASP A 24 8.05 -11.54 28.45
N ASP A 25 8.73 -12.54 27.89
CA ASP A 25 8.18 -13.87 27.52
C ASP A 25 7.09 -13.87 26.43
N GLU A 26 6.87 -12.75 25.73
CA GLU A 26 5.95 -12.60 24.59
C GLU A 26 6.70 -12.24 23.29
N PHE A 27 6.24 -12.77 22.16
CA PHE A 27 6.76 -12.37 20.84
C PHE A 27 6.06 -11.11 20.34
N SER A 28 6.81 -10.03 20.20
CA SER A 28 6.36 -8.80 19.56
C SER A 28 7.03 -8.59 18.21
N PHE A 29 6.45 -7.70 17.40
CA PHE A 29 6.90 -7.41 16.06
C PHE A 29 7.31 -5.95 15.97
N THR A 30 8.52 -5.68 15.50
CA THR A 30 9.09 -4.34 15.44
C THR A 30 9.45 -3.98 13.99
N SER A 31 9.21 -2.73 13.61
CA SER A 31 9.71 -2.15 12.37
C SER A 31 10.21 -0.74 12.65
N PRO A 32 11.34 -0.30 12.06
CA PRO A 32 11.81 1.08 12.17
C PRO A 32 11.00 2.06 11.30
N GLY A 33 9.89 1.63 10.71
CA GLY A 33 9.06 2.40 9.77
C GLY A 33 7.58 2.42 10.19
N PRO A 34 6.65 2.02 9.29
CA PRO A 34 5.20 2.24 9.38
C PRO A 34 4.57 2.05 10.77
N SER A 35 3.53 2.83 11.08
CA SER A 35 2.86 2.76 12.38
C SER A 35 2.14 1.42 12.56
N LEU A 36 2.23 0.87 13.77
CA LEU A 36 1.53 -0.35 14.18
C LEU A 36 0.04 -0.05 14.37
N THR A 37 -0.81 -0.72 13.60
CA THR A 37 -2.27 -0.64 13.76
C THR A 37 -2.84 -1.93 14.38
N GLY A 38 -2.07 -3.02 14.38
CA GLY A 38 -2.45 -4.30 14.98
C GLY A 38 -1.30 -5.30 15.02
N PRO A 39 -1.50 -6.52 15.59
CA PRO A 39 -0.48 -7.54 15.62
C PRO A 39 -0.12 -7.97 14.19
N ASN A 40 1.14 -7.73 13.80
CA ASN A 40 1.69 -7.99 12.46
C ASN A 40 1.07 -7.17 11.30
N PHE A 41 0.47 -6.01 11.61
CA PHE A 41 -0.14 -5.13 10.60
C PHE A 41 0.43 -3.71 10.71
N PHE A 42 0.96 -3.20 9.59
CA PHE A 42 1.67 -1.92 9.54
C PHE A 42 1.21 -1.08 8.36
N VAL A 43 1.10 0.23 8.57
CA VAL A 43 0.74 1.17 7.51
C VAL A 43 1.72 2.33 7.46
N ALA A 44 2.29 2.59 6.28
CA ALA A 44 3.00 3.82 5.96
C ALA A 44 2.06 4.71 5.16
N GLU A 45 2.00 5.99 5.51
CA GLU A 45 1.20 6.98 4.82
C GLU A 45 2.11 8.09 4.29
N GLU A 46 1.86 8.50 3.05
CA GLU A 46 2.39 9.72 2.45
C GLU A 46 1.26 10.53 1.82
N GLN A 47 1.39 11.86 1.86
CA GLN A 47 0.42 12.77 1.27
C GLN A 47 1.06 13.57 0.15
N LEU A 48 0.40 13.60 -1.00
CA LEU A 48 0.83 14.32 -2.19
C LEU A 48 -0.11 15.50 -2.43
N SER A 49 0.45 16.70 -2.36
CA SER A 49 -0.31 17.92 -2.61
C SER A 49 -0.53 18.12 -4.11
N MET A 50 -1.80 18.27 -4.49
CA MET A 50 -2.25 18.71 -5.82
C MET A 50 -2.92 20.09 -5.77
N ALA A 51 -2.79 20.82 -4.66
CA ALA A 51 -3.47 22.10 -4.45
C ALA A 51 -3.19 23.14 -5.55
N GLY A 52 -2.02 23.07 -6.19
CA GLY A 52 -1.68 23.95 -7.32
C GLY A 52 -2.58 23.77 -8.55
N TRP A 53 -3.18 22.60 -8.74
CA TRP A 53 -4.12 22.33 -9.84
C TRP A 53 -5.54 22.73 -9.46
N SER A 54 -5.95 22.45 -8.23
CA SER A 54 -7.25 22.88 -7.71
C SER A 54 -7.38 24.42 -7.69
N LEU A 55 -6.31 25.15 -7.37
CA LEU A 55 -6.27 26.62 -7.46
C LEU A 55 -6.44 27.17 -8.88
N GLN A 56 -6.28 26.34 -9.91
CA GLN A 56 -6.41 26.71 -11.31
C GLN A 56 -7.66 26.09 -11.95
N ASP A 57 -8.56 25.53 -11.14
CA ASP A 57 -9.77 24.81 -11.58
C ASP A 57 -9.47 23.66 -12.56
N LEU A 58 -8.34 22.97 -12.35
CA LEU A 58 -7.92 21.83 -13.15
C LEU A 58 -8.27 20.52 -12.47
N THR A 59 -8.75 19.57 -13.27
CA THR A 59 -8.99 18.19 -12.86
C THR A 59 -7.84 17.31 -13.32
N GLY A 60 -7.33 16.46 -12.42
CA GLY A 60 -6.28 15.49 -12.72
C GLY A 60 -6.84 14.23 -13.39
N PHE A 61 -6.46 14.00 -14.64
CA PHE A 61 -6.77 12.78 -15.39
C PHE A 61 -5.53 11.88 -15.41
N PHE A 62 -5.61 10.72 -14.75
CA PHE A 62 -4.53 9.74 -14.76
C PHE A 62 -4.61 8.88 -16.02
N ALA A 63 -3.58 8.92 -16.84
CA ALA A 63 -3.47 8.11 -18.06
C ALA A 63 -2.75 6.77 -17.78
N ASN A 64 -1.73 6.80 -16.92
CA ASN A 64 -0.98 5.60 -16.54
C ASN A 64 -0.55 5.69 -15.07
N GLN A 65 -0.77 4.61 -14.33
CA GLN A 65 -0.40 4.47 -12.93
C GLN A 65 0.32 3.14 -12.78
N SER A 66 1.47 3.14 -12.09
CA SER A 66 2.24 1.92 -11.87
C SER A 66 2.96 1.94 -10.54
N ILE A 67 3.06 0.76 -9.93
CA ILE A 67 3.98 0.49 -8.82
C ILE A 67 5.19 -0.26 -9.38
N GLN A 68 6.38 0.21 -9.03
CA GLN A 68 7.65 -0.39 -9.40
C GLN A 68 8.39 -0.84 -8.14
N ARG A 69 9.00 -2.03 -8.22
CA ARG A 69 9.85 -2.61 -7.17
C ARG A 69 11.20 -2.99 -7.79
N PRO A 70 12.33 -2.62 -7.16
CA PRO A 70 13.65 -2.90 -7.71
C PRO A 70 14.24 -4.24 -7.23
N SER A 71 13.72 -4.80 -6.14
CA SER A 71 14.25 -6.00 -5.50
C SER A 71 13.13 -6.97 -5.10
N THR A 72 13.54 -8.16 -4.66
CA THR A 72 12.66 -9.20 -4.14
C THR A 72 12.40 -9.02 -2.64
N TYR A 73 11.42 -9.76 -2.14
CA TYR A 73 11.12 -9.88 -0.73
C TYR A 73 12.09 -10.88 -0.10
N ILE A 74 12.72 -10.49 0.99
CA ILE A 74 13.74 -11.32 1.67
C ILE A 74 13.19 -11.73 3.02
N ALA A 75 13.25 -13.02 3.33
CA ALA A 75 12.96 -13.54 4.66
C ALA A 75 14.26 -13.98 5.33
N SER A 76 14.40 -13.65 6.61
CA SER A 76 15.40 -14.21 7.50
C SER A 76 14.69 -14.95 8.61
N GLY A 77 15.17 -16.13 8.97
CA GLY A 77 14.48 -16.99 9.94
C GLY A 77 14.86 -18.44 9.74
N LEU A 78 14.99 -19.18 10.83
CA LEU A 78 15.64 -20.50 10.89
C LEU A 78 14.85 -21.59 10.12
N ILE A 79 15.01 -21.63 8.80
CA ILE A 79 15.15 -22.90 8.07
C ILE A 79 16.66 -23.31 8.04
N ASN A 80 17.56 -22.48 8.60
CA ASN A 80 19.02 -22.59 8.45
C ASN A 80 19.77 -23.48 9.46
N THR A 81 19.14 -24.06 10.49
CA THR A 81 19.87 -24.84 11.52
C THR A 81 19.98 -26.34 11.24
N GLY A 82 19.51 -26.84 10.10
CA GLY A 82 19.53 -28.29 9.81
C GLY A 82 18.75 -29.16 10.80
N THR A 83 18.03 -28.54 11.73
CA THR A 83 17.10 -29.22 12.62
C THR A 83 15.77 -29.18 11.92
N ILE A 84 15.39 -30.31 11.31
CA ILE A 84 14.06 -30.50 10.75
C ILE A 84 13.06 -30.12 11.85
N PRO A 85 12.14 -29.16 11.63
CA PRO A 85 11.11 -28.87 12.60
C PRO A 85 10.41 -30.18 12.99
N PRO A 86 10.17 -30.44 14.28
CA PRO A 86 9.46 -31.64 14.70
C PRO A 86 8.19 -31.75 13.88
N THR A 87 7.94 -32.94 13.36
CA THR A 87 6.88 -33.31 12.41
C THR A 87 5.55 -32.66 12.84
N GLY A 88 5.26 -31.48 12.28
CA GLY A 88 4.19 -30.59 12.78
C GLY A 88 4.45 -29.09 12.60
N ALA A 89 5.69 -28.60 12.70
CA ALA A 89 6.02 -27.18 12.46
C ALA A 89 6.23 -26.93 10.95
N THR A 90 5.10 -26.80 10.25
CA THR A 90 5.01 -26.42 8.83
C THR A 90 4.64 -24.94 8.78
N GLY A 91 5.61 -24.04 8.95
CA GLY A 91 5.33 -22.60 9.05
C GLY A 91 6.37 -21.74 8.35
N GLY A 92 6.19 -21.51 7.04
CA GLY A 92 6.90 -20.44 6.34
C GLY A 92 6.32 -19.06 6.66
N ILE A 93 7.09 -18.00 6.46
CA ILE A 93 6.55 -16.63 6.50
C ILE A 93 5.67 -16.42 5.26
N SER A 94 4.46 -15.90 5.45
CA SER A 94 3.64 -15.33 4.38
C SER A 94 3.33 -13.87 4.69
N ALA A 95 3.36 -13.01 3.68
CA ALA A 95 3.07 -11.60 3.86
C ALA A 95 2.37 -11.00 2.64
N SER A 96 1.52 -10.02 2.87
CA SER A 96 0.94 -9.18 1.83
C SER A 96 1.50 -7.77 1.90
N ASP A 97 1.85 -7.21 0.75
CA ASP A 97 2.30 -5.82 0.55
C ASP A 97 1.32 -5.14 -0.41
N VAL A 98 0.53 -4.20 0.11
CA VAL A 98 -0.54 -3.51 -0.64
C VAL A 98 -0.26 -2.02 -0.66
N VAL A 99 -0.23 -1.43 -1.84
CA VAL A 99 -0.13 0.03 -2.03
C VAL A 99 -1.48 0.54 -2.51
N ILE A 100 -2.00 1.58 -1.88
CA ILE A 100 -3.30 2.19 -2.20
C ILE A 100 -3.12 3.69 -2.38
N ILE A 101 -3.70 4.24 -3.44
CA ILE A 101 -3.75 5.66 -3.77
C ILE A 101 -5.22 6.08 -3.70
N SER A 102 -5.52 7.04 -2.84
CA SER A 102 -6.87 7.59 -2.67
C SER A 102 -6.85 9.12 -2.73
N ASP A 103 -7.97 9.73 -3.11
CA ASP A 103 -8.16 11.19 -3.06
C ASP A 103 -8.82 11.69 -1.77
N VAL A 104 -9.14 10.76 -0.86
CA VAL A 104 -9.74 10.98 0.46
C VAL A 104 -8.90 10.21 1.49
N PRO A 105 -8.70 10.73 2.72
CA PRO A 105 -8.02 9.97 3.75
C PRO A 105 -8.79 8.69 4.07
N LEU A 106 -8.08 7.57 4.20
CA LEU A 106 -8.67 6.28 4.57
C LEU A 106 -8.54 6.07 6.08
N THR A 107 -9.56 5.46 6.68
CA THR A 107 -9.47 4.98 8.07
C THR A 107 -8.48 3.83 8.13
N ILE A 108 -7.47 3.95 8.99
CA ILE A 108 -6.43 2.94 9.14
C ILE A 108 -6.92 1.86 10.10
N ASP A 109 -7.36 0.73 9.55
CA ASP A 109 -7.77 -0.45 10.29
C ASP A 109 -7.19 -1.74 9.65
N THR A 110 -7.63 -2.92 10.10
CA THR A 110 -7.20 -4.21 9.52
C THR A 110 -7.86 -4.55 8.19
N SER A 111 -8.92 -3.83 7.80
CA SER A 111 -9.72 -4.07 6.60
C SER A 111 -9.32 -3.18 5.42
N ILE A 112 -8.49 -2.15 5.64
CA ILE A 112 -8.00 -1.18 4.64
C ILE A 112 -7.43 -1.81 3.36
N GLN A 113 -6.90 -3.04 3.41
CA GLN A 113 -6.45 -3.79 2.23
C GLN A 113 -7.57 -4.07 1.21
N SER A 114 -8.83 -3.96 1.65
CA SER A 114 -10.04 -4.13 0.85
C SER A 114 -10.76 -2.80 0.56
N ALA A 115 -10.09 -1.66 0.77
CA ALA A 115 -10.64 -0.34 0.45
C ALA A 115 -11.17 -0.28 -1.00
N GLY A 116 -12.40 0.22 -1.17
CA GLY A 116 -13.08 0.24 -2.47
C GLY A 116 -13.90 -1.03 -2.79
N PHE A 117 -13.91 -2.02 -1.91
CA PHE A 117 -14.79 -3.19 -1.98
C PHE A 117 -15.79 -3.21 -0.84
N MET A 118 -16.83 -4.06 -0.94
CA MET A 118 -17.90 -4.16 0.07
C MET A 118 -17.43 -4.51 1.49
N ALA A 119 -16.20 -5.02 1.64
CA ALA A 119 -15.63 -5.36 2.93
C ALA A 119 -15.05 -4.15 3.69
N HIS A 120 -14.95 -2.98 3.05
CA HIS A 120 -14.46 -1.75 3.64
C HIS A 120 -15.44 -0.60 3.40
N ASP A 121 -15.51 0.36 4.33
CA ASP A 121 -16.44 1.50 4.25
C ASP A 121 -16.04 2.56 3.20
N SER A 122 -14.92 2.36 2.50
CA SER A 122 -14.44 3.33 1.50
C SER A 122 -15.08 3.12 0.16
N ASP A 123 -15.59 4.21 -0.41
CA ASP A 123 -16.15 4.23 -1.76
C ASP A 123 -15.10 3.84 -2.81
N TYR A 124 -15.46 2.95 -3.73
CA TYR A 124 -14.62 2.56 -4.87
C TYR A 124 -14.11 3.77 -5.67
N MET A 125 -14.93 4.81 -5.78
CA MET A 125 -14.62 5.98 -6.60
C MET A 125 -13.54 6.88 -5.98
N SER A 126 -13.28 6.77 -4.67
CA SER A 126 -12.16 7.48 -4.03
C SER A 126 -10.83 6.77 -4.23
N ILE A 127 -10.84 5.48 -4.56
CA ILE A 127 -9.63 4.69 -4.78
C ILE A 127 -9.18 4.87 -6.23
N LYS A 128 -8.07 5.58 -6.45
CA LYS A 128 -7.55 5.88 -7.79
C LYS A 128 -6.76 4.74 -8.37
N PHE A 129 -6.00 4.08 -7.52
CA PHE A 129 -5.20 2.92 -7.90
C PHE A 129 -4.75 2.17 -6.66
N ALA A 130 -4.67 0.86 -6.77
CA ALA A 130 -4.09 0.02 -5.76
C ALA A 130 -3.44 -1.20 -6.40
N GLN A 131 -2.37 -1.69 -5.78
CA GLN A 131 -1.74 -2.95 -6.17
C GLN A 131 -1.32 -3.71 -4.92
N GLY A 132 -1.73 -4.98 -4.85
CA GLY A 132 -1.33 -5.91 -3.80
C GLY A 132 -0.51 -7.07 -4.35
N VAL A 133 0.39 -7.58 -3.51
CA VAL A 133 1.16 -8.79 -3.76
C VAL A 133 1.12 -9.64 -2.51
N LEU A 134 0.87 -10.94 -2.68
CA LEU A 134 1.03 -11.94 -1.64
C LEU A 134 2.33 -12.72 -1.89
N VAL A 135 3.18 -12.78 -0.88
CA VAL A 135 4.45 -13.51 -0.91
C VAL A 135 4.48 -14.59 0.15
N THR A 136 5.05 -15.73 -0.20
CA THR A 136 5.21 -16.87 0.70
C THR A 136 6.64 -17.39 0.63
N GLN A 137 7.18 -17.78 1.77
CA GLN A 137 8.50 -18.38 1.87
C GLN A 137 8.50 -19.78 1.24
N ASN A 138 9.46 -20.02 0.34
CA ASN A 138 9.67 -21.34 -0.28
C ASN A 138 10.62 -22.18 0.57
N LEU A 139 10.28 -23.43 0.86
CA LEU A 139 11.13 -24.34 1.64
C LEU A 139 12.47 -24.66 0.97
N ASN A 140 12.53 -24.61 -0.36
CA ASN A 140 13.75 -24.91 -1.14
C ASN A 140 14.67 -23.69 -1.31
N ALA A 141 14.11 -22.48 -1.21
CA ALA A 141 14.84 -21.21 -1.34
C ALA A 141 14.36 -20.22 -0.28
N PRO A 142 14.64 -20.48 1.01
CA PRO A 142 13.96 -19.83 2.12
C PRO A 142 14.30 -18.35 2.30
N ILE A 143 15.39 -17.87 1.69
CA ILE A 143 15.82 -16.47 1.77
C ILE A 143 14.96 -15.59 0.85
N GLN A 144 14.65 -16.06 -0.36
CA GLN A 144 13.89 -15.30 -1.34
C GLN A 144 12.43 -15.75 -1.30
N MET A 145 11.52 -14.84 -0.94
CA MET A 145 10.11 -15.18 -0.95
C MET A 145 9.58 -15.24 -2.38
N THR A 146 8.62 -16.14 -2.60
CA THR A 146 7.97 -16.33 -3.90
C THR A 146 6.65 -15.57 -3.91
N VAL A 147 6.44 -14.75 -4.93
CA VAL A 147 5.13 -14.14 -5.21
C VAL A 147 4.15 -15.26 -5.54
N THR A 148 3.13 -15.40 -4.70
CA THR A 148 2.10 -16.44 -4.83
C THR A 148 0.86 -15.89 -5.53
N ASP A 149 0.55 -14.61 -5.30
CA ASP A 149 -0.55 -13.90 -5.96
C ASP A 149 -0.21 -12.41 -6.13
N SER A 150 -0.82 -11.76 -7.12
CA SER A 150 -0.72 -10.33 -7.35
C SER A 150 -1.99 -9.80 -7.99
N TRP A 151 -2.47 -8.65 -7.50
CA TRP A 151 -3.69 -8.04 -7.98
C TRP A 151 -3.55 -6.51 -8.07
N SER A 152 -4.40 -5.90 -8.89
CA SER A 152 -4.52 -4.45 -8.99
C SER A 152 -5.97 -4.06 -9.16
N TYR A 153 -6.36 -2.93 -8.57
CA TYR A 153 -7.71 -2.38 -8.67
C TYR A 153 -7.66 -0.85 -8.58
N GLY A 154 -8.79 -0.21 -8.84
CA GLY A 154 -8.91 1.25 -8.79
C GLY A 154 -10.02 1.71 -9.73
N SER A 155 -10.59 2.87 -9.42
CA SER A 155 -11.58 3.53 -10.26
C SER A 155 -10.98 4.13 -11.52
N GLY A 156 -9.72 4.58 -11.47
CA GLY A 156 -9.11 5.36 -12.55
C GLY A 156 -9.83 6.70 -12.79
N GLU A 157 -10.74 7.09 -11.90
CA GLU A 157 -11.60 8.24 -12.09
C GLU A 157 -10.82 9.55 -11.92
N PRO A 158 -11.07 10.55 -12.77
CA PRO A 158 -10.46 11.85 -12.62
C PRO A 158 -10.77 12.47 -11.26
N THR A 159 -9.80 13.18 -10.69
CA THR A 159 -9.94 13.79 -9.37
C THR A 159 -9.62 15.27 -9.41
N ALA A 160 -10.47 16.04 -8.74
CA ALA A 160 -10.28 17.46 -8.45
C ALA A 160 -9.81 17.69 -7.01
N SER A 161 -9.44 16.63 -6.28
CA SER A 161 -9.00 16.74 -4.89
C SER A 161 -7.68 17.49 -4.79
N GLU A 162 -7.54 18.30 -3.75
CA GLU A 162 -6.32 19.03 -3.42
C GLU A 162 -5.19 18.12 -2.93
N MET A 163 -5.51 16.88 -2.52
CA MET A 163 -4.54 15.94 -1.96
C MET A 163 -4.82 14.52 -2.43
N LEU A 164 -3.73 13.77 -2.65
CA LEU A 164 -3.77 12.32 -2.76
C LEU A 164 -3.08 11.71 -1.55
N PHE A 165 -3.69 10.68 -1.00
CA PHE A 165 -3.19 9.89 0.10
C PHE A 165 -2.64 8.58 -0.46
N CYS A 166 -1.38 8.29 -0.16
CA CYS A 166 -0.68 7.09 -0.57
C CYS A 166 -0.43 6.24 0.68
N TYR A 167 -1.01 5.05 0.70
CA TYR A 167 -0.84 4.09 1.78
C TYR A 167 -0.03 2.91 1.29
N ARG A 168 0.93 2.45 2.09
CA ARG A 168 1.59 1.16 1.93
C ARG A 168 1.34 0.32 3.16
N ILE A 169 0.70 -0.81 2.96
CA ILE A 169 0.15 -1.67 3.99
C ILE A 169 0.89 -2.99 3.96
N PHE A 170 1.35 -3.42 5.13
CA PHE A 170 2.04 -4.68 5.33
C PHE A 170 1.22 -5.52 6.30
N HIS A 171 0.93 -6.76 5.92
CA HIS A 171 0.32 -7.74 6.81
C HIS A 171 1.12 -9.03 6.73
N ILE A 172 1.57 -9.50 7.90
CA ILE A 172 2.57 -10.56 8.00
C ILE A 172 1.99 -11.69 8.86
N GLN A 173 2.12 -12.90 8.36
CA GLN A 173 1.63 -14.11 8.99
C GLN A 173 2.78 -15.10 9.11
N LYS A 174 2.99 -15.58 10.34
CA LYS A 174 3.94 -16.63 10.65
C LYS A 174 3.36 -17.50 11.76
N THR A 175 3.30 -18.80 11.52
CA THR A 175 2.73 -19.78 12.48
C THR A 175 3.64 -19.99 13.68
N ASP A 176 4.94 -20.16 13.45
CA ASP A 176 5.94 -20.43 14.49
C ASP A 176 6.88 -19.24 14.63
N LYS A 177 6.56 -18.30 15.53
CA LYS A 177 7.39 -17.09 15.76
C LYS A 177 8.67 -17.49 16.49
N LEU A 178 9.84 -17.24 15.90
CA LEU A 178 11.15 -17.39 16.54
C LEU A 178 11.86 -16.06 16.64
N GLU A 179 12.73 -15.93 17.64
CA GLU A 179 13.52 -14.72 17.84
C GLU A 179 14.49 -14.53 16.66
N GLY A 180 14.55 -13.32 16.11
CA GLY A 180 15.43 -13.01 14.98
C GLY A 180 14.89 -13.42 13.62
N ASP A 181 13.67 -13.97 13.55
CA ASP A 181 12.93 -13.98 12.30
C ASP A 181 12.72 -12.54 11.82
N SER A 182 12.78 -12.33 10.51
CA SER A 182 12.47 -11.05 9.87
C SER A 182 12.00 -11.23 8.44
N ILE A 183 11.31 -10.21 7.95
CA ILE A 183 10.96 -10.04 6.54
C ILE A 183 11.34 -8.63 6.13
N THR A 184 12.00 -8.53 4.99
CA THR A 184 12.38 -7.28 4.34
C THR A 184 11.52 -7.10 3.11
N PHE A 185 10.73 -6.03 3.13
CA PHE A 185 9.94 -5.55 2.02
C PHE A 185 10.79 -4.59 1.19
N PRO A 186 10.93 -4.81 -0.12
CA PRO A 186 11.74 -3.94 -0.97
C PRO A 186 11.17 -2.52 -0.99
N GLU A 187 11.99 -1.54 -1.36
CA GLU A 187 11.47 -0.20 -1.66
C GLU A 187 10.45 -0.24 -2.80
N VAL A 188 9.51 0.70 -2.77
CA VAL A 188 8.39 0.78 -3.70
C VAL A 188 8.34 2.19 -4.26
N ARG A 189 8.15 2.29 -5.58
CA ARG A 189 7.91 3.57 -6.24
C ARG A 189 6.54 3.57 -6.90
N TYR A 190 5.74 4.57 -6.57
CA TYR A 190 4.53 4.88 -7.32
C TYR A 190 4.84 5.93 -8.38
N VAL A 191 4.39 5.68 -9.61
CA VAL A 191 4.53 6.61 -10.74
C VAL A 191 3.15 6.81 -11.38
N ALA A 192 2.69 8.05 -11.43
CA ALA A 192 1.49 8.46 -12.15
C ALA A 192 1.84 9.43 -13.27
N LEU A 193 1.26 9.21 -14.44
CA LEU A 193 1.32 10.08 -15.60
C LEU A 193 -0.10 10.50 -15.96
N GLY A 194 -0.28 11.77 -16.28
CA GLY A 194 -1.60 12.30 -16.57
C GLY A 194 -1.57 13.68 -17.18
N ILE A 195 -2.77 14.23 -17.34
CA ILE A 195 -3.01 15.59 -17.82
C ILE A 195 -3.94 16.26 -16.82
N ALA A 196 -3.58 17.46 -16.39
CA ALA A 196 -4.46 18.36 -15.67
C ALA A 196 -5.16 19.23 -16.71
N ALA A 197 -6.48 19.14 -16.80
CA ALA A 197 -7.26 19.85 -17.80
C ALA A 197 -8.51 20.48 -17.17
N GLU A 198 -9.00 21.53 -17.82
CA GLU A 198 -10.24 22.22 -17.44
C GLU A 198 -11.43 21.36 -17.87
N GLU A 199 -12.34 21.08 -16.92
CA GLU A 199 -13.63 20.45 -17.20
C GLU A 199 -14.73 21.52 -17.18
N PRO A 200 -15.90 21.29 -17.82
CA PRO A 200 -17.03 22.21 -17.67
C PRO A 200 -17.38 22.43 -16.19
N ASP A 201 -17.62 23.68 -15.79
CA ASP A 201 -17.82 24.11 -14.40
C ASP A 201 -18.76 23.19 -13.59
N TYR A 202 -19.86 22.77 -14.21
CA TYR A 202 -20.83 21.89 -13.55
C TYR A 202 -20.25 20.52 -13.17
N VAL A 203 -19.40 19.94 -14.03
CA VAL A 203 -18.74 18.65 -13.77
C VAL A 203 -17.69 18.81 -12.68
N TYR A 204 -16.88 19.87 -12.78
CA TYR A 204 -15.85 20.18 -11.80
C TYR A 204 -16.43 20.39 -10.39
N ILE A 205 -17.47 21.22 -10.26
CA ILE A 205 -18.13 21.50 -8.97
C ILE A 205 -18.71 20.22 -8.37
N ASN A 206 -19.30 19.34 -9.18
CA ASN A 206 -19.84 18.07 -8.69
C ASN A 206 -18.74 17.12 -8.20
N ARG A 207 -17.57 17.07 -8.87
CA ARG A 207 -16.42 16.29 -8.39
C ARG A 207 -15.87 16.85 -7.08
N LEU A 208 -15.70 18.16 -7.00
CA LEU A 208 -15.20 18.85 -5.81
C LEU A 208 -16.13 18.60 -4.62
N ARG A 209 -17.43 18.82 -4.82
CA ARG A 209 -18.47 18.53 -3.82
C ARG A 209 -18.39 17.09 -3.32
N ARG A 210 -18.30 16.11 -4.23
CA ARG A 210 -18.18 14.70 -3.85
C ARG A 210 -16.94 14.42 -3.00
N SER A 211 -15.79 15.00 -3.37
CA SER A 211 -14.56 14.83 -2.59
C SER A 211 -14.71 15.38 -1.17
N TYR A 212 -15.40 16.50 -0.98
CA TYR A 212 -15.69 17.04 0.35
C TYR A 212 -16.69 16.21 1.15
N GLU A 213 -17.76 15.72 0.51
CA GLU A 213 -18.74 14.85 1.17
C GLU A 213 -18.06 13.57 1.69
N LEU A 214 -17.16 12.98 0.91
CA LEU A 214 -16.41 11.78 1.29
C LEU A 214 -15.34 12.05 2.38
N LYS A 215 -14.83 13.28 2.51
CA LYS A 215 -13.89 13.68 3.56
C LYS A 215 -14.55 13.89 4.94
N GLN A 216 -15.86 14.08 4.99
CA GLN A 216 -16.60 14.37 6.23
C GLN A 216 -17.24 13.13 6.87
N LEU A 217 -17.21 11.99 6.17
CA LEU A 217 -17.60 10.68 6.69
C LEU A 217 -16.42 10.06 7.45
#